data_AF-G8R6D5-F1
#
_entry.id   AF-G8R6D5-F1
#
_cell.length_a   1.000
_cell.length_b   1.000
_cell.length_c   1.000
_cell.angle_alpha   90.00
_cell.angle_beta   90.00
_cell.angle_gamma   90.00
#
_symmetry.space_group_name_H-M   'P 1'
#
loop_
_entity.id
_entity.type
_entity.pdbx_description
1 polymer ?
#
loop_
_entity_poly.entity_id
_entity_poly.type
_entity_poly.pdbx_seq_one_letter_code
_entity_poly.pdbx_strand_id
1 'polypeptide(L)'
;MRERIAGIAEVAISLLWFYRNWRIMQDYQIEGILYALMISHWVLVMECLVDVIGVVLGILVFTKKMRIKIGFLAFALFWAVGFIIEFLDITF
;
A
#
# COMPACT_ATOMS: atom_id res chain seq x y z
N MET A 1 0.58 -21.75 12.44
CA MET A 1 0.19 -22.01 11.03
C MET A 1 -0.64 -20.85 10.51
N ARG A 2 -1.65 -20.40 11.27
CA ARG A 2 -2.44 -19.18 10.98
C ARG A 2 -1.59 -17.92 10.77
N GLU A 3 -0.54 -17.69 11.57
CA GLU A 3 0.31 -16.49 11.38
C GLU A 3 1.09 -16.52 10.06
N ARG A 4 1.53 -17.70 9.65
CA ARG A 4 2.29 -17.84 8.40
C ARG A 4 1.42 -17.57 7.18
N ILE A 5 0.19 -18.10 7.18
CA ILE A 5 -0.77 -17.87 6.10
C ILE A 5 -1.16 -16.40 6.05
N ALA A 6 -1.45 -15.78 7.20
CA ALA A 6 -1.80 -14.37 7.29
C ALA A 6 -0.66 -13.47 6.79
N GLY A 7 0.58 -13.71 7.25
CA GLY A 7 1.74 -12.92 6.81
C GLY A 7 2.05 -13.08 5.32
N ILE A 8 1.90 -14.29 4.76
CA ILE A 8 2.06 -14.50 3.30
C ILE A 8 0.98 -13.74 2.52
N ALA A 9 -0.29 -13.80 2.96
CA ALA A 9 -1.37 -13.09 2.32
C ALA A 9 -1.17 -11.57 2.37
N GLU A 10 -0.74 -11.04 3.52
CA GLU A 10 -0.42 -9.62 3.71
C GLU A 10 0.71 -9.18 2.76
N VAL A 11 1.81 -9.94 2.70
CA VAL A 11 2.90 -9.67 1.75
C VAL A 11 2.43 -9.71 0.30
N ALA A 12 1.64 -10.72 -0.08
CA ALA A 12 1.17 -10.87 -1.45
C ALA A 12 0.23 -9.73 -1.87
N ILE A 13 -0.67 -9.32 -0.99
CA ILE A 13 -1.59 -8.19 -1.21
C ILE A 13 -0.79 -6.90 -1.36
N SER A 14 0.14 -6.62 -0.44
CA SER A 14 0.97 -5.42 -0.50
C SER A 14 1.83 -5.36 -1.76
N LEU A 15 2.42 -6.47 -2.19
CA LEU A 15 3.18 -6.52 -3.45
C LEU A 15 2.31 -6.26 -4.68
N LEU A 16 1.07 -6.76 -4.68
CA LEU A 16 0.13 -6.53 -5.77
C LEU A 16 -0.26 -5.06 -5.88
N TRP A 17 -0.54 -4.41 -4.74
CA TRP A 17 -0.82 -2.97 -4.69
C TRP A 17 0.40 -2.14 -5.07
N PHE A 18 1.58 -2.49 -4.56
CA PHE A 18 2.83 -1.83 -4.95
C PHE A 18 3.03 -1.87 -6.47
N TYR A 19 2.85 -3.05 -7.08
CA TYR A 19 2.99 -3.19 -8.52
C TYR A 19 1.97 -2.34 -9.30
N ARG A 20 0.71 -2.30 -8.86
CA ARG A 20 -0.32 -1.42 -9.45
C ARG A 20 0.10 0.05 -9.36
N ASN A 21 0.47 0.52 -8.18
CA ASN A 21 0.82 1.92 -7.91
C ASN A 21 2.09 2.33 -8.66
N TRP A 22 3.09 1.45 -8.70
CA TRP A 22 4.30 1.62 -9.47
C TRP A 22 4.03 1.72 -10.97
N ARG A 23 3.16 0.84 -11.51
CA ARG A 23 2.78 0.88 -12.93
C ARG A 23 2.10 2.21 -13.27
N ILE A 24 1.17 2.65 -12.42
CA ILE A 24 0.50 3.95 -12.58
C ILE A 24 1.55 5.06 -12.60
N MET A 25 2.52 5.08 -11.67
CA MET A 25 3.61 6.06 -11.69
C MET A 25 4.44 6.05 -12.98
N GLN A 26 4.70 4.88 -13.58
CA GLN A 26 5.42 4.81 -14.86
C GLN A 26 4.57 5.36 -16.02
N ASP A 27 3.29 5.02 -16.06
CA ASP A 27 2.36 5.51 -17.08
C ASP A 27 2.24 7.06 -17.01
N TYR A 28 2.29 7.63 -15.79
CA TYR A 28 2.36 9.08 -15.56
C TYR A 28 3.60 9.76 -16.16
N GLN A 29 4.74 9.05 -16.29
CA GLN A 29 5.95 9.60 -16.90
C GLN A 29 5.89 9.61 -18.44
N ILE A 30 5.08 8.72 -19.03
CA ILE A 30 5.02 8.50 -20.48
C ILE A 30 3.91 9.34 -21.12
N GLU A 31 2.80 9.58 -20.41
CA GLU A 31 1.66 10.31 -20.94
C GLU A 31 1.27 11.47 -20.01
N GLY A 32 1.61 12.70 -20.40
CA GLY A 32 1.09 13.93 -19.77
C GLY A 32 -0.45 14.06 -19.79
N ILE A 33 -1.16 13.06 -20.32
CA ILE A 33 -2.62 12.94 -20.41
C ILE A 33 -3.23 12.48 -19.07
N LEU A 34 -2.50 11.72 -18.23
CA LEU A 34 -2.97 11.31 -16.89
C LEU A 34 -3.01 12.44 -15.86
N TYR A 35 -2.52 13.64 -16.20
CA TYR A 35 -2.76 14.86 -15.42
C TYR A 35 -4.25 15.15 -15.20
N ALA A 36 -5.13 14.57 -16.03
CA ALA A 36 -6.59 14.67 -15.91
C ALA A 36 -7.22 13.67 -14.92
N LEU A 37 -6.50 12.65 -14.44
CA LEU A 37 -7.04 11.57 -13.58
C LEU A 37 -6.85 11.80 -12.06
N MET A 38 -6.58 13.05 -11.65
CA MET A 38 -6.71 13.57 -10.27
C MET A 38 -5.87 12.93 -9.16
N ILE A 39 -5.06 11.89 -9.39
CA ILE A 39 -4.16 11.36 -8.36
C ILE A 39 -2.78 12.01 -8.50
N SER A 40 -2.47 12.89 -7.56
CA SER A 40 -1.21 13.63 -7.53
C SER A 40 -0.02 12.69 -7.33
N HIS A 41 1.09 13.00 -8.00
CA HIS A 41 2.29 12.15 -7.97
C HIS A 41 2.80 11.84 -6.56
N TRP A 42 2.66 12.79 -5.64
CA TRP A 42 3.10 12.61 -4.26
C TRP A 42 2.22 11.60 -3.50
N VAL A 43 0.93 11.50 -3.83
CA VAL A 43 0.01 10.49 -3.26
C VAL A 43 0.43 9.09 -3.67
N LEU A 44 0.71 8.88 -4.96
CA LEU A 44 1.20 7.59 -5.46
C LEU A 44 2.51 7.15 -4.81
N VAL A 45 3.41 8.09 -4.52
CA VAL A 45 4.65 7.80 -3.78
C VAL A 45 4.33 7.38 -2.34
N MET A 46 3.39 8.06 -1.68
CA MET A 46 2.96 7.68 -0.32
C MET A 46 2.29 6.31 -0.28
N GLU A 47 1.43 6.00 -1.26
CA GLU A 47 0.81 4.68 -1.43
C GLU A 47 1.87 3.59 -1.62
N CYS A 48 2.86 3.80 -2.50
CA CYS A 48 3.98 2.88 -2.66
C CYS A 48 4.77 2.66 -1.35
N LEU A 49 4.96 3.71 -0.54
CA LEU A 49 5.63 3.59 0.76
C LEU A 49 4.78 2.78 1.75
N VAL A 50 3.46 3.00 1.78
CA VAL A 50 2.52 2.22 2.58
C VAL A 50 2.55 0.75 2.19
N ASP A 51 2.61 0.44 0.90
CA ASP A 51 2.71 -0.93 0.42
C ASP A 51 4.01 -1.60 0.88
N VAL A 52 5.14 -0.91 0.81
CA VAL A 52 6.42 -1.41 1.33
C VAL A 52 6.35 -1.67 2.83
N ILE A 53 5.72 -0.78 3.60
CA ILE A 53 5.49 -0.99 5.03
C ILE A 53 4.61 -2.24 5.26
N GLY A 54 3.56 -2.43 4.45
CA GLY A 54 2.71 -3.62 4.49
C GLY A 54 3.48 -4.91 4.25
N VAL A 55 4.43 -4.92 3.30
CA VAL A 55 5.34 -6.06 3.09
C VAL A 55 6.17 -6.33 4.35
N VAL A 56 6.74 -5.29 4.97
CA VAL A 56 7.55 -5.45 6.20
C VAL A 56 6.69 -5.99 7.34
N LEU A 57 5.48 -5.47 7.55
CA LEU A 57 4.55 -5.94 8.56
C LEU A 57 4.16 -7.41 8.32
N GLY A 58 3.83 -7.78 7.08
CA GLY A 58 3.53 -9.15 6.70
C GLY A 58 4.70 -10.12 6.94
N ILE A 59 5.94 -9.71 6.69
CA ILE A 59 7.16 -10.48 7.03
C ILE A 59 7.31 -10.63 8.55
N LEU A 60 7.04 -9.57 9.33
CA LEU A 60 7.10 -9.62 10.80
C LEU A 60 6.02 -10.55 11.39
N VAL A 61 4.82 -10.58 10.80
CA VAL A 61 3.77 -11.55 11.14
C VAL A 61 4.18 -12.97 10.76
N PHE A 62 4.73 -13.16 9.55
CA PHE A 62 5.18 -14.47 9.06
C PHE A 62 6.30 -15.07 9.93
N THR A 63 7.27 -14.24 10.32
CA THR A 63 8.38 -14.62 11.20
C THR A 63 7.97 -14.75 12.68
N LYS A 64 6.69 -14.52 13.00
CA LYS A 64 6.13 -14.51 14.36
C LYS A 64 6.80 -13.51 15.31
N LYS A 65 7.53 -12.52 14.78
CA LYS A 65 8.07 -11.40 15.57
C LYS A 65 6.97 -10.43 16.01
N MET A 66 5.81 -10.48 15.35
CA MET A 66 4.64 -9.68 15.67
C MET A 66 3.38 -10.54 15.76
N ARG A 67 2.47 -10.20 16.68
CA ARG A 67 1.15 -10.87 16.77
C ARG A 67 0.26 -10.45 15.61
N ILE A 68 -0.48 -11.39 15.01
CA ILE A 68 -1.44 -11.13 13.91
C ILE A 68 -2.32 -9.91 14.17
N LYS A 69 -2.90 -9.80 15.38
CA LYS A 69 -3.83 -8.70 15.72
C LYS A 69 -3.19 -7.32 15.57
N ILE A 70 -1.91 -7.20 15.93
CA ILE A 70 -1.17 -5.94 15.86
C ILE A 70 -0.76 -5.66 14.42
N GLY A 71 -0.31 -6.68 13.69
CA GLY A 71 0.01 -6.54 12.26
C GLY A 71 -1.18 -6.09 11.43
N PHE A 72 -2.33 -6.75 11.61
CA PHE A 72 -3.54 -6.41 10.86
C PHE A 72 -4.09 -5.03 11.24
N LEU A 73 -3.97 -4.62 12.51
CA LEU A 73 -4.36 -3.28 12.94
C LEU A 73 -3.45 -2.21 12.33
N ALA A 74 -2.13 -2.43 12.34
CA ALA A 74 -1.17 -1.53 11.73
C ALA A 74 -1.41 -1.44 10.21
N PHE A 75 -1.58 -2.57 9.54
CA PHE A 75 -1.92 -2.63 8.12
C PHE A 75 -3.21 -1.84 7.81
N ALA A 76 -4.28 -2.09 8.57
CA ALA A 76 -5.55 -1.37 8.41
C ALA A 76 -5.42 0.14 8.65
N LEU A 77 -4.62 0.55 9.63
CA LEU A 77 -4.35 1.98 9.91
C LEU A 77 -3.61 2.64 8.75
N PHE A 78 -2.54 2.00 8.24
CA PHE A 78 -1.79 2.54 7.11
C PHE A 78 -2.64 2.61 5.84
N TRP A 79 -3.47 1.59 5.59
CA TRP A 79 -4.39 1.57 4.46
C TRP A 79 -5.48 2.64 4.57
N ALA A 80 -6.02 2.87 5.77
CA ALA A 80 -6.98 3.94 6.03
C ALA A 80 -6.36 5.32 5.82
N VAL A 81 -5.10 5.52 6.22
CA VAL A 81 -4.37 6.77 5.97
C VAL A 81 -4.19 7.00 4.47
N GLY A 82 -3.79 5.98 3.70
CA GLY A 82 -3.69 6.06 2.24
C GLY A 82 -5.02 6.47 1.59
N PHE A 83 -6.11 5.81 1.98
CA PHE A 83 -7.45 6.13 1.49
C PHE A 83 -7.89 7.56 1.82
N ILE A 84 -7.56 8.07 3.02
CA ILE A 84 -7.86 9.46 3.40
C ILE A 84 -7.05 10.44 2.55
N ILE A 85 -5.79 10.13 2.27
CA ILE A 85 -4.93 10.98 1.43
C ILE A 85 -5.48 11.04 0.01
N GLU A 86 -5.84 9.90 -0.59
CA GLU A 86 -6.47 9.85 -1.93
C GLU A 86 -7.80 10.62 -1.96
N PHE A 87 -8.64 10.47 -0.93
CA PHE A 87 -9.90 11.20 -0.84
C PHE A 87 -9.69 12.72 -0.74
N LEU A 88 -8.71 13.17 0.06
CA LEU A 88 -8.38 14.59 0.17
C LEU A 88 -7.87 15.15 -1.15
N ASP A 89 -6.99 14.43 -1.84
CA ASP A 89 -6.40 14.87 -3.11
C ASP A 89 -7.45 15.00 -4.23
N ILE A 90 -8.47 14.13 -4.26
CA ILE A 90 -9.59 14.24 -5.22
C ILE A 90 -10.53 15.41 -4.89
N THR A 91 -10.53 15.92 -3.66
CA THR A 91 -11.49 16.94 -3.20
C THR A 91 -10.98 18.39 -3.36
N PHE A 92 -9.70 18.60 -3.67
CA PHE A 92 -9.07 19.92 -3.85
C PHE A 92 -8.59 20.14 -5.30
#